data_AF-A0A6I1K980-F1
#
_entry.id   AF-A0A6I1K980-F1
#
_cell.length_a   1.000
_cell.length_b   1.000
_cell.length_c   1.000
_cell.angle_alpha   90.00
_cell.angle_beta   90.00
_cell.angle_gamma   90.00
#
_symmetry.space_group_name_H-M   'P 1'
#
loop_
_entity.id
_entity.type
_entity.pdbx_description
1 polymer ?
#
loop_
_entity_poly.entity_id
_entity_poly.type
_entity_poly.pdbx_seq_one_letter_code
_entity_poly.pdbx_strand_id
1 'polypeptide(L)'
;MKEKGFGGANTLTGLDFEREVDFQDLLTEKPGYEIKPVMGKAGKGVFFKGKLVARCFRKNDFYKFLEEEGVNWKAKVSKRLLPDDALLVIVRETLYIIEVKYQQVAGSVDEKLQTCDFKRKQYLKLVAGLGLKVEYVYVLNDWFKDPAYQDTLDYIHSVNCHYKFNSLPLAWLGLPES
;
A
#
# COMPACT_ATOMS: atom_id res chain seq x y z
N MET A 1 15.99 3.72 37.79
CA MET A 1 16.98 3.97 36.71
C MET A 1 16.26 4.68 35.58
N LYS A 2 16.80 5.83 35.14
CA LYS A 2 16.36 6.53 33.93
C LYS A 2 17.20 5.97 32.78
N GLU A 3 16.58 5.32 31.81
CA GLU A 3 17.24 5.05 30.52
C GLU A 3 16.81 6.13 29.52
N LYS A 4 17.74 7.05 29.26
CA LYS A 4 17.68 8.00 28.15
C LYS A 4 18.15 7.27 26.89
N GLY A 5 17.21 6.91 26.02
CA GLY A 5 17.50 6.62 24.62
C GLY A 5 17.38 7.89 23.79
N PHE A 6 18.50 8.41 23.30
CA PHE A 6 18.55 9.39 22.21
C PHE A 6 18.51 8.62 20.89
N GLY A 7 17.48 8.84 20.06
CA GLY A 7 17.38 8.19 18.76
C GLY A 7 16.30 8.81 17.87
N GLY A 8 16.73 9.69 16.97
CA GLY A 8 16.01 10.09 15.75
C GLY A 8 14.86 11.07 15.95
N ALA A 9 14.90 12.18 15.22
CA ALA A 9 13.77 13.10 15.11
C ALA A 9 12.55 12.36 14.52
N ASN A 10 11.58 12.03 15.37
CA ASN A 10 10.27 11.53 14.96
C ASN A 10 9.47 12.69 14.32
N THR A 11 9.74 12.98 13.06
CA THR A 11 8.75 13.62 12.20
C THR A 11 7.60 12.63 12.03
N LEU A 12 6.44 12.96 12.63
CA LEU A 12 5.14 12.25 12.61
C LEU A 12 4.49 12.16 11.20
N THR A 13 5.30 12.05 10.15
CA THR A 13 4.87 12.24 8.76
C THR A 13 4.44 10.94 8.05
N GLY A 14 4.40 9.82 8.76
CA GLY A 14 3.91 8.53 8.26
C GLY A 14 2.51 8.17 8.76
N LEU A 15 1.87 7.19 8.10
CA LEU A 15 0.62 6.60 8.56
C LEU A 15 0.93 5.49 9.55
N ASP A 16 0.52 5.61 10.81
CA ASP A 16 0.83 4.65 11.87
C ASP A 16 -0.29 3.60 12.03
N PHE A 17 0.09 2.33 11.96
CA PHE A 17 -0.78 1.16 12.00
C PHE A 17 -0.57 0.43 13.33
N GLU A 18 -1.41 0.73 14.32
CA GLU A 18 -1.35 0.08 15.65
C GLU A 18 -2.07 -1.29 15.68
N ARG A 19 -2.98 -1.53 14.73
CA ARG A 19 -3.79 -2.75 14.55
C ARG A 19 -4.19 -2.90 13.08
N GLU A 20 -5.10 -3.80 12.75
CA GLU A 20 -5.78 -3.84 11.44
C GLU A 20 -6.65 -2.57 11.29
N VAL A 21 -6.00 -1.45 10.96
CA VAL A 21 -6.62 -0.16 10.67
C VAL A 21 -6.56 0.06 9.16
N ASP A 22 -7.60 0.69 8.63
CA ASP A 22 -7.72 0.98 7.23
C ASP A 22 -6.81 2.14 6.80
N PHE A 23 -6.05 1.94 5.71
CA PHE A 23 -5.12 2.95 5.18
C PHE A 23 -5.80 4.29 4.87
N GLN A 24 -7.03 4.29 4.35
CA GLN A 24 -7.70 5.54 3.98
C GLN A 24 -8.21 6.28 5.22
N ASP A 25 -8.55 5.56 6.28
CA ASP A 25 -8.98 6.17 7.54
C ASP A 25 -7.79 6.91 8.17
N LEU A 26 -6.62 6.24 8.24
CA LEU A 26 -5.37 6.87 8.69
C LEU A 26 -4.97 8.09 7.85
N LEU A 27 -5.19 8.04 6.53
CA LEU A 27 -4.86 9.14 5.65
C LEU A 27 -5.80 10.35 5.84
N THR A 28 -7.07 10.10 6.20
CA THR A 28 -8.04 11.16 6.49
C THR A 28 -7.71 11.90 7.80
N GLU A 29 -7.02 11.25 8.75
CA GLU A 29 -6.56 11.87 9.99
C GLU A 29 -5.38 12.83 9.78
N LYS A 30 -4.69 12.75 8.63
CA LYS A 30 -3.53 13.62 8.36
C LYS A 30 -3.96 15.04 7.99
N PRO A 31 -3.38 16.09 8.62
CA PRO A 31 -3.75 17.48 8.33
C PRO A 31 -3.65 17.83 6.84
N GLY A 32 -4.73 18.43 6.32
CA GLY A 32 -4.81 18.88 4.93
C GLY A 32 -5.21 17.79 3.93
N TYR A 33 -5.37 16.53 4.36
CA TYR A 33 -5.92 15.47 3.53
C TYR A 33 -7.44 15.41 3.59
N GLU A 34 -8.05 15.07 2.46
CA GLU A 34 -9.48 14.79 2.34
C GLU A 34 -9.66 13.63 1.36
N ILE A 35 -10.50 12.66 1.72
CA ILE A 35 -10.85 11.54 0.84
C ILE A 35 -12.34 11.60 0.51
N LYS A 36 -12.66 11.71 -0.78
CA LYS A 36 -14.05 11.79 -1.25
C LYS A 36 -14.25 11.16 -2.62
N PRO A 37 -15.48 10.72 -2.96
CA PRO A 37 -15.80 10.27 -4.30
C PRO A 37 -15.50 11.36 -5.35
N VAL A 38 -15.08 10.92 -6.54
CA VAL A 38 -14.92 11.80 -7.70
C VAL A 38 -15.97 11.39 -8.74
N MET A 39 -16.77 12.33 -9.20
CA MET A 39 -17.87 12.05 -10.12
C MET A 39 -17.35 11.38 -11.41
N GLY A 40 -17.97 10.27 -11.79
CA GLY A 40 -17.59 9.51 -12.98
C GLY A 40 -16.26 8.76 -12.89
N LYS A 41 -15.68 8.65 -11.69
CA LYS A 41 -14.40 7.96 -11.47
C LYS A 41 -14.56 6.83 -10.45
N ALA A 42 -13.94 5.68 -10.72
CA ALA A 42 -13.84 4.57 -9.79
C ALA A 42 -13.01 4.90 -8.53
N GLY A 43 -13.31 4.24 -7.41
CA GLY A 43 -12.62 4.49 -6.14
C GLY A 43 -12.93 5.87 -5.55
N LYS A 44 -12.05 6.35 -4.67
CA LYS A 44 -12.14 7.68 -4.07
C LYS A 44 -10.93 8.51 -4.45
N GLY A 45 -11.13 9.82 -4.61
CA GLY A 45 -10.04 10.78 -4.77
C GLY A 45 -9.43 11.12 -3.41
N VAL A 46 -8.11 11.19 -3.38
CA VAL A 46 -7.30 11.67 -2.26
C VAL A 46 -6.85 13.08 -2.61
N PHE A 47 -7.27 14.05 -1.81
CA PHE A 47 -6.97 15.46 -1.98
C PHE A 47 -6.01 15.92 -0.88
N PHE A 48 -5.02 16.74 -1.24
CA PHE A 48 -4.18 17.46 -0.29
C PHE A 48 -4.34 18.96 -0.53
N LYS A 49 -4.77 19.71 0.50
CA LYS A 49 -5.06 21.16 0.43
C LYS A 49 -5.93 21.52 -0.79
N GLY A 50 -6.96 20.69 -1.06
CA GLY A 50 -7.90 20.87 -2.16
C GLY A 50 -7.44 20.37 -3.54
N LYS A 51 -6.18 19.95 -3.70
CA LYS A 51 -5.66 19.40 -4.96
C LYS A 51 -5.75 17.87 -4.96
N LEU A 52 -6.31 17.28 -6.02
CA LEU A 52 -6.29 15.82 -6.21
C LEU A 52 -4.84 15.35 -6.41
N VAL A 53 -4.36 14.50 -5.50
CA VAL A 53 -2.98 13.97 -5.51
C VAL A 53 -2.91 12.48 -5.81
N ALA A 54 -3.96 11.73 -5.46
CA ALA A 54 -4.05 10.29 -5.72
C ALA A 54 -5.50 9.81 -5.84
N ARG A 55 -5.68 8.55 -6.25
CA ARG A 55 -6.94 7.81 -6.14
C ARG A 55 -6.69 6.55 -5.31
N CYS A 56 -7.58 6.23 -4.39
CA CYS A 56 -7.53 4.99 -3.62
C CYS A 56 -8.67 4.03 -4.04
N PHE A 57 -8.35 2.75 -4.08
CA PHE A 57 -9.26 1.69 -4.50
C PHE A 57 -9.22 0.55 -3.49
N ARG A 58 -10.38 0.16 -2.97
CA ARG A 58 -10.51 -1.07 -2.15
C ARG A 58 -11.19 -2.15 -2.94
N LYS A 59 -10.69 -3.38 -2.82
CA LYS A 59 -11.36 -4.59 -3.31
C LYS A 59 -11.83 -4.45 -4.76
N ASN A 60 -13.14 -4.33 -4.99
CA ASN A 60 -13.75 -4.27 -6.31
C ASN A 60 -13.55 -2.93 -7.03
N ASP A 61 -13.23 -1.85 -6.32
CA ASP A 61 -13.04 -0.54 -6.96
C ASP A 61 -11.82 -0.51 -7.88
N PHE A 62 -10.82 -1.36 -7.62
CA PHE A 62 -9.68 -1.50 -8.52
C PHE A 62 -10.12 -2.08 -9.87
N TYR A 63 -11.04 -3.04 -9.88
CA TYR A 63 -11.56 -3.61 -11.14
C TYR A 63 -12.47 -2.64 -11.88
N LYS A 64 -13.24 -1.81 -11.17
CA LYS A 64 -13.98 -0.70 -11.80
C LYS A 64 -13.03 0.30 -12.45
N PHE A 65 -11.88 0.57 -11.82
CA PHE A 65 -10.82 1.40 -12.42
C PHE A 65 -10.25 0.74 -13.68
N LEU A 66 -9.96 -0.56 -13.67
CA LEU A 66 -9.52 -1.26 -14.88
C LEU A 66 -10.57 -1.16 -16.00
N GLU A 67 -11.86 -1.33 -15.68
CA GLU A 67 -12.95 -1.17 -16.65
C GLU A 67 -13.06 0.28 -17.18
N GLU A 68 -12.89 1.28 -16.30
CA GLU A 68 -12.82 2.71 -16.66
C GLU A 68 -11.70 2.98 -17.68
N GLU A 69 -10.54 2.35 -17.51
CA GLU A 69 -9.37 2.46 -18.39
C GLU A 69 -9.44 1.50 -19.60
N GLY A 70 -10.58 0.85 -19.84
CA GLY A 70 -10.77 -0.06 -20.99
C GLY A 70 -10.00 -1.39 -20.90
N VAL A 71 -9.54 -1.77 -19.70
CA VAL A 71 -8.78 -2.99 -19.48
C VAL A 71 -9.71 -4.19 -19.30
N ASN A 72 -9.64 -5.14 -20.25
CA ASN A 72 -10.25 -6.46 -20.09
C ASN A 72 -9.39 -7.36 -19.18
N TRP A 73 -9.59 -7.25 -17.86
CA TRP A 73 -8.81 -7.99 -16.86
C TRP A 73 -8.94 -9.53 -17.01
N LYS A 74 -10.08 -10.03 -17.49
CA LYS A 74 -10.33 -11.48 -17.68
C LYS A 74 -9.41 -12.10 -18.73
N ALA A 75 -8.93 -11.30 -19.68
CA ALA A 75 -7.96 -11.74 -20.69
C ALA A 75 -6.52 -11.72 -20.16
N LYS A 76 -6.25 -11.08 -19.03
CA LYS A 76 -4.89 -10.84 -18.50
C LYS A 76 -4.53 -11.76 -17.34
N VAL A 77 -5.48 -12.11 -16.48
CA VAL A 77 -5.26 -12.98 -15.31
C VAL A 77 -6.39 -14.00 -15.17
N SER A 78 -6.06 -15.19 -14.65
CA SER A 78 -7.02 -16.29 -14.46
C SER A 78 -7.83 -16.19 -13.17
N LYS A 79 -7.37 -15.40 -12.20
CA LYS A 79 -8.04 -15.20 -10.90
C LYS A 79 -7.92 -13.75 -10.47
N ARG A 80 -9.00 -13.20 -9.90
CA ARG A 80 -8.98 -11.85 -9.31
C ARG A 80 -8.08 -11.82 -8.07
N LEU A 81 -7.22 -10.81 -8.03
CA LEU A 81 -6.50 -10.36 -6.84
C LEU A 81 -7.21 -9.13 -6.28
N LEU A 82 -7.58 -9.18 -5.01
CA LEU A 82 -8.20 -8.06 -4.31
C LEU A 82 -7.14 -7.50 -3.34
N PRO A 83 -6.63 -6.28 -3.57
CA PRO A 83 -5.74 -5.67 -2.60
C PRO A 83 -6.54 -5.22 -1.37
N ASP A 84 -5.88 -5.14 -0.22
CA ASP A 84 -6.44 -4.49 0.98
C ASP A 84 -6.70 -3.02 0.64
N ASP A 85 -5.65 -2.32 0.19
CA ASP A 85 -5.74 -1.02 -0.45
C ASP A 85 -4.83 -0.92 -1.69
N ALA A 86 -5.26 -0.14 -2.67
CA ALA A 86 -4.44 0.30 -3.78
C ALA A 86 -4.50 1.81 -3.91
N LEU A 87 -3.35 2.46 -4.11
CA LEU A 87 -3.20 3.90 -4.24
C LEU A 87 -2.52 4.24 -5.56
N LEU A 88 -3.26 4.88 -6.48
CA LEU A 88 -2.70 5.45 -7.70
C LEU A 88 -2.28 6.89 -7.44
N VAL A 89 -0.97 7.13 -7.36
CA VAL A 89 -0.40 8.46 -7.16
C VAL A 89 -0.18 9.12 -8.52
N ILE A 90 -1.00 10.13 -8.81
CA ILE A 90 -1.19 10.68 -10.16
C ILE A 90 0.12 11.29 -10.67
N VAL A 91 0.80 12.07 -9.85
CA VAL A 91 2.04 12.78 -10.24
C VAL A 91 3.24 11.86 -10.48
N ARG A 92 3.15 10.60 -10.03
CA ARG A 92 4.23 9.60 -10.20
C ARG A 92 3.88 8.49 -11.19
N GLU A 93 2.66 8.48 -11.73
CA GLU A 93 2.14 7.40 -12.57
C GLU A 93 2.39 6.02 -11.93
N THR A 94 2.24 5.95 -10.59
CA THR A 94 2.62 4.78 -9.80
C THR A 94 1.40 4.25 -9.03
N LEU A 95 1.10 2.98 -9.24
CA LEU A 95 0.12 2.22 -8.48
C LEU A 95 0.84 1.50 -7.34
N TYR A 96 0.54 1.92 -6.11
CA TYR A 96 0.97 1.24 -4.90
C TYR A 96 -0.08 0.21 -4.49
N ILE A 97 0.33 -1.04 -4.34
CA ILE A 97 -0.46 -2.10 -3.71
C ILE A 97 -0.01 -2.20 -2.27
N ILE A 98 -0.92 -1.92 -1.35
CA ILE A 98 -0.63 -1.84 0.09
C ILE A 98 -1.35 -3.01 0.74
N GLU A 99 -0.59 -3.89 1.39
CA GLU A 99 -1.15 -4.99 2.18
C GLU A 99 -0.69 -4.93 3.62
N VAL A 100 -1.64 -4.88 4.53
CA VAL A 100 -1.35 -4.87 5.97
C VAL A 100 -1.26 -6.32 6.44
N LYS A 101 -0.23 -6.62 7.22
CA LYS A 101 -0.04 -7.92 7.87
C LYS A 101 0.22 -7.68 9.34
N TYR A 102 -0.79 -8.04 10.13
CA TYR A 102 -0.76 -7.95 11.58
C TYR A 102 -0.86 -9.35 12.16
N GLN A 103 0.08 -9.70 13.04
CA GLN A 103 0.16 -11.03 13.64
C GLN A 103 0.43 -10.94 15.14
N GLN A 104 -0.23 -11.78 15.93
CA GLN A 104 -0.07 -11.82 17.41
C GLN A 104 0.29 -13.21 17.94
N VAL A 105 0.04 -14.26 17.15
CA VAL A 105 0.35 -15.66 17.48
C VAL A 105 0.88 -16.34 16.23
N ALA A 106 1.71 -17.38 16.36
CA ALA A 106 2.19 -18.13 15.20
C ALA A 106 1.01 -18.66 14.37
N GLY A 107 1.07 -18.54 13.05
CA GLY A 107 -0.06 -18.95 12.19
C GLY A 107 0.18 -18.76 10.70
N SER A 108 -0.81 -19.15 9.88
CA SER A 108 -0.70 -19.24 8.41
C SER A 108 -0.40 -17.93 7.64
N VAL A 109 -0.25 -16.80 8.34
CA VAL A 109 0.17 -15.52 7.75
C VAL A 109 1.67 -15.57 7.42
N ASP A 110 2.45 -16.29 8.24
CA ASP A 110 3.91 -16.39 8.14
C ASP A 110 4.35 -17.00 6.79
N GLU A 111 3.58 -17.96 6.27
CA GLU A 111 3.86 -18.67 5.01
C GLU A 111 3.55 -17.86 3.74
N LYS A 112 2.95 -16.67 3.85
CA LYS A 112 2.38 -15.97 2.69
C LYS A 112 3.16 -14.73 2.25
N LEU A 113 4.14 -14.29 3.04
CA LEU A 113 4.93 -13.10 2.73
C LEU A 113 5.73 -13.24 1.41
N GLN A 114 6.14 -14.45 1.05
CA GLN A 114 6.89 -14.71 -0.18
C GLN A 114 6.02 -14.58 -1.45
N THR A 115 4.68 -14.52 -1.31
CA THR A 115 3.76 -14.43 -2.46
C THR A 115 3.70 -13.04 -3.09
N CYS A 116 4.34 -12.03 -2.49
CA CYS A 116 4.36 -10.65 -2.99
C CYS A 116 4.84 -10.55 -4.44
N ASP A 117 5.90 -11.27 -4.81
CA ASP A 117 6.44 -11.26 -6.18
C ASP A 117 5.37 -11.68 -7.20
N PHE A 118 4.73 -12.82 -6.95
CA PHE A 118 3.66 -13.32 -7.82
C PHE A 118 2.52 -12.31 -7.93
N LYS A 119 2.05 -11.77 -6.79
CA LYS A 119 0.97 -10.78 -6.75
C LYS A 119 1.34 -9.51 -7.52
N ARG A 120 2.52 -8.94 -7.25
CA ARG A 120 3.04 -7.76 -7.95
C ARG A 120 3.09 -7.97 -9.46
N LYS A 121 3.58 -9.13 -9.91
CA LYS A 121 3.58 -9.52 -11.34
C LYS A 121 2.18 -9.59 -11.93
N GLN A 122 1.17 -10.02 -11.18
CA GLN A 122 -0.21 -10.00 -11.68
C GLN A 122 -0.75 -8.56 -11.79
N TYR A 123 -0.49 -7.70 -10.81
CA TYR A 123 -0.89 -6.29 -10.91
C TYR A 123 -0.21 -5.58 -12.08
N LEU A 124 1.08 -5.84 -12.32
CA LEU A 124 1.79 -5.37 -13.52
C LEU A 124 1.10 -5.82 -14.82
N LYS A 125 0.70 -7.09 -14.92
CA LYS A 125 -0.06 -7.58 -16.09
C LYS A 125 -1.41 -6.88 -16.25
N LEU A 126 -2.11 -6.64 -15.15
CA LEU A 126 -3.42 -5.97 -15.15
C LEU A 126 -3.30 -4.56 -15.73
N VAL A 127 -2.34 -3.76 -15.24
CA VAL A 127 -2.15 -2.37 -15.71
C VAL A 127 -1.24 -2.25 -16.94
N ALA A 128 -0.79 -3.37 -17.52
CA ALA A 128 0.04 -3.33 -18.73
C ALA A 128 -0.71 -2.62 -19.87
N GLY A 129 -0.09 -1.56 -20.41
CA GLY A 129 -0.67 -0.68 -21.42
C GLY A 129 -1.12 0.69 -20.88
N LEU A 130 -1.22 0.85 -19.55
CA LEU A 130 -1.62 2.13 -18.92
C LEU A 130 -0.42 3.05 -18.59
N GLY A 131 0.81 2.62 -18.89
CA GLY A 131 2.02 3.38 -18.55
C GLY A 131 2.37 3.42 -17.05
N LEU A 132 1.63 2.69 -16.21
CA LEU A 132 1.79 2.73 -14.76
C LEU A 132 2.96 1.89 -14.26
N LYS A 133 3.71 2.43 -13.29
CA LYS A 133 4.60 1.65 -12.42
C LYS A 133 3.77 0.94 -11.34
N VAL A 134 4.25 -0.21 -10.87
CA VAL A 134 3.61 -0.95 -9.77
C VAL A 134 4.63 -1.20 -8.66
N GLU A 135 4.33 -0.63 -7.50
CA GLU A 135 5.05 -0.87 -6.25
C GLU A 135 4.16 -1.70 -5.33
N TYR A 136 4.72 -2.74 -4.72
CA TYR A 136 4.00 -3.61 -3.79
C TYR A 136 4.65 -3.48 -2.42
N VAL A 137 3.88 -3.10 -1.40
CA VAL A 137 4.40 -2.88 -0.04
C VAL A 137 3.57 -3.62 0.99
N TYR A 138 4.26 -4.29 1.90
CA TYR A 138 3.69 -4.76 3.15
C TYR A 138 3.82 -3.71 4.26
N VAL A 139 2.76 -3.52 5.03
CA VAL A 139 2.86 -2.91 6.35
C VAL A 139 2.83 -4.04 7.37
N LEU A 140 3.97 -4.28 8.02
CA LEU A 140 4.18 -5.37 8.97
C LEU A 140 4.15 -4.83 10.40
N ASN A 141 3.58 -5.59 11.34
CA ASN A 141 3.75 -5.28 12.76
C ASN A 141 5.04 -5.87 13.34
N ASP A 142 5.35 -5.53 14.59
CA ASP A 142 6.59 -5.93 15.28
C ASP A 142 6.83 -7.45 15.38
N TRP A 143 5.78 -8.27 15.22
CA TRP A 143 5.90 -9.72 15.16
C TRP A 143 6.93 -10.19 14.12
N PHE A 144 6.93 -9.55 12.95
CA PHE A 144 7.82 -9.92 11.85
C PHE A 144 9.25 -9.39 12.00
N LYS A 145 9.59 -8.76 13.15
CA LYS A 145 10.97 -8.40 13.49
C LYS A 145 11.77 -9.57 14.08
N ASP A 146 11.11 -10.69 14.39
CA ASP A 146 11.81 -11.89 14.84
C ASP A 146 12.87 -12.31 13.80
N PRO A 147 14.12 -12.61 14.22
CA PRO A 147 15.20 -13.02 13.30
C PRO A 147 14.84 -14.19 12.37
N ALA A 148 13.89 -15.05 12.75
CA ALA A 148 13.42 -16.13 11.90
C ALA A 148 12.82 -15.65 10.56
N TYR A 149 12.39 -14.39 10.46
CA TYR A 149 11.84 -13.82 9.22
C TYR A 149 12.90 -13.19 8.32
N GLN A 150 14.17 -13.10 8.73
CA GLN A 150 15.20 -12.36 8.00
C GLN A 150 15.30 -12.79 6.53
N ASP A 151 15.36 -14.08 6.24
CA ASP A 151 15.41 -14.61 4.86
C ASP A 151 14.18 -14.22 4.03
N THR A 152 13.01 -14.18 4.67
CA THR A 152 11.75 -13.78 4.00
C THR A 152 11.73 -12.28 3.73
N LEU A 153 12.21 -11.46 4.66
CA LEU A 153 12.34 -10.02 4.50
C LEU A 153 13.37 -9.65 3.42
N ASP A 154 14.50 -10.34 3.38
CA ASP A 154 15.51 -10.16 2.34
C ASP A 154 14.98 -10.59 0.97
N TYR A 155 14.22 -11.69 0.93
CA TYR A 155 13.55 -12.12 -0.29
C TYR A 155 12.58 -11.06 -0.81
N ILE A 156 11.75 -10.44 0.04
CA ILE A 156 10.81 -9.36 -0.36
C ILE A 156 11.55 -8.24 -1.10
N HIS A 157 12.68 -7.77 -0.57
CA HIS A 157 13.48 -6.74 -1.23
C HIS A 157 14.09 -7.23 -2.55
N SER A 158 14.59 -8.47 -2.58
CA SER A 158 15.23 -9.05 -3.77
C SER A 158 14.29 -9.13 -4.99
N VAL A 159 12.98 -9.19 -4.76
CA VAL A 159 11.95 -9.29 -5.82
C VAL A 159 11.27 -7.95 -6.15
N ASN A 160 11.84 -6.83 -5.72
CA ASN A 160 11.29 -5.48 -5.87
C ASN A 160 9.89 -5.32 -5.26
N CYS A 161 9.68 -5.97 -4.12
CA CYS A 161 8.61 -5.66 -3.20
C CYS A 161 9.21 -4.96 -1.98
N HIS A 162 8.37 -4.32 -1.19
CA HIS A 162 8.81 -3.51 -0.05
C HIS A 162 8.10 -3.95 1.21
N TYR A 163 8.68 -3.63 2.35
CA TYR A 163 7.97 -3.66 3.62
C TYR A 163 8.33 -2.44 4.47
N LYS A 164 7.41 -2.07 5.36
CA LYS A 164 7.62 -1.10 6.43
C LYS A 164 7.03 -1.62 7.72
N PHE A 165 7.68 -1.34 8.85
CA PHE A 165 7.19 -1.75 10.16
C PHE A 165 6.34 -0.66 10.78
N ASN A 166 5.12 -1.02 11.17
CA ASN A 166 4.11 -0.21 11.87
C ASN A 166 3.70 1.10 11.20
N SER A 167 4.45 1.62 10.24
CA SER A 167 4.15 2.91 9.62
C SER A 167 4.47 2.91 8.14
N LEU A 168 3.71 3.69 7.36
CA LEU A 168 3.97 3.90 5.94
C LEU A 168 4.22 5.40 5.68
N PRO A 169 5.47 5.81 5.39
CA PRO A 169 5.80 7.23 5.16
C PRO A 169 5.08 7.80 3.94
N LEU A 170 4.46 8.99 4.08
CA LEU A 170 3.76 9.67 2.98
C LEU A 170 4.73 10.01 1.83
N ALA A 171 5.92 10.50 2.14
CA ALA A 171 6.97 10.75 1.14
C ALA A 171 7.37 9.50 0.33
N TRP A 172 7.33 8.31 0.93
CA TRP A 172 7.62 7.04 0.23
C TRP A 172 6.55 6.73 -0.82
N LEU A 173 5.28 6.96 -0.47
CA LEU A 173 4.15 6.92 -1.40
C LEU A 173 4.19 8.06 -2.43
N GLY A 174 4.99 9.10 -2.22
CA GLY A 174 4.99 10.29 -3.06
C GLY A 174 3.81 11.21 -2.83
N LEU A 175 3.20 11.10 -1.66
CA LEU A 175 2.17 12.00 -1.19
C LEU A 175 2.82 13.24 -0.53
N PRO A 176 2.23 14.44 -0.67
CA PRO A 176 2.79 15.65 -0.07
C PRO A 176 2.77 15.65 1.47
N GLU A 177 3.73 16.31 2.10
CA GLU A 177 3.73 16.53 3.55
C GLU A 177 3.55 18.03 3.85
N SER A 178 3.01 18.35 5.02
CA SER A 178 2.72 19.72 5.46
C SER A 178 3.95 20.50 5.88
#